data_AF-A0A3D6AJ02-F1
#
_entry.id   AF-A0A3D6AJ02-F1
#
_cell.length_a   1.000
_cell.length_b   1.000
_cell.length_c   1.000
_cell.angle_alpha   90.00
_cell.angle_beta   90.00
_cell.angle_gamma   90.00
#
_symmetry.space_group_name_H-M   'P 1'
#
loop_
_entity.id
_entity.type
_entity.pdbx_description
1 polymer ?
#
loop_
_entity_poly.entity_id
_entity_poly.type
_entity_poly.pdbx_seq_one_letter_code
_entity_poly.pdbx_strand_id
1 'polypeptide(L)'
;MIALWMAALCFPAQAEYADVVLNRRAEKEGVRPVVFPHWFHRIRFRCKVCHSELGFQMRAGANDVMMADIIDGKFCGMCHNDRIAWGAANCDLCHSGKPGLPSGIYGGDSTAGPGRW
;
A
#
# COMPACT_ATOMS: atom_id res chain seq x y z
N MET A 1 42.89 1.19 -20.44
CA MET A 1 41.75 0.73 -21.27
C MET A 1 41.06 -0.45 -20.60
N ILE A 2 40.35 -0.22 -19.48
CA ILE A 2 39.46 -1.24 -18.88
C ILE A 2 38.14 -0.52 -18.61
N ALA A 3 37.46 -0.19 -19.71
CA ALA A 3 36.05 0.17 -19.69
C ALA A 3 35.29 -1.09 -20.09
N LEU A 4 34.96 -1.95 -19.13
CA LEU A 4 34.04 -3.04 -19.37
C LEU A 4 33.10 -3.21 -18.18
N TRP A 5 31.84 -2.88 -18.47
CA TRP A 5 30.67 -3.62 -18.02
C TRP A 5 30.29 -3.47 -16.54
N MET A 6 29.91 -2.26 -16.16
CA MET A 6 28.79 -2.12 -15.24
C MET A 6 27.49 -2.30 -16.03
N ALA A 7 27.17 -3.54 -16.38
CA ALA A 7 25.80 -3.89 -16.74
C ALA A 7 24.93 -3.55 -15.53
N ALA A 8 24.14 -2.49 -15.65
CA ALA A 8 23.17 -2.09 -14.66
C ALA A 8 22.18 -3.26 -14.47
N LEU A 9 22.40 -4.05 -13.43
CA LEU A 9 21.42 -4.97 -12.89
C LEU A 9 20.26 -4.11 -12.39
N CYS A 10 19.31 -3.83 -13.30
CA CYS A 10 18.04 -3.23 -12.96
C CYS A 10 17.24 -4.33 -12.25
N PHE A 11 17.47 -4.49 -10.95
CA PHE A 11 16.64 -5.35 -10.13
C PHE A 11 15.20 -4.81 -10.20
N PRO A 12 14.20 -5.67 -10.48
CA PRO A 12 12.83 -5.21 -10.47
C PRO A 12 12.51 -4.68 -9.07
N ALA A 13 11.92 -3.49 -8.99
CA ALA A 13 11.41 -2.98 -7.72
C ALA A 13 10.45 -4.03 -7.12
N GLN A 14 10.88 -4.60 -5.99
CA GLN A 14 10.12 -5.54 -5.18
C GLN A 14 9.37 -4.74 -4.13
N ALA A 15 8.16 -5.18 -3.80
CA ALA A 15 7.43 -4.65 -2.65
C ALA A 15 8.29 -4.81 -1.38
N GLU A 16 8.37 -3.75 -0.59
CA GLU A 16 9.20 -3.69 0.61
C GLU A 16 8.52 -4.42 1.78
N TYR A 17 9.25 -4.53 2.89
CA TYR A 17 8.81 -5.35 4.01
C TYR A 17 7.41 -4.92 4.53
N ALA A 18 6.48 -5.88 4.58
CA ALA A 18 5.11 -5.74 5.04
C ALA A 18 4.18 -4.83 4.21
N ASP A 19 4.47 -4.56 2.94
CA ASP A 19 3.55 -3.85 2.05
C ASP A 19 2.19 -4.53 1.96
N VAL A 20 1.10 -3.77 2.08
CA VAL A 20 -0.26 -4.28 1.88
C VAL A 20 -0.78 -3.76 0.55
N VAL A 21 -1.10 -4.67 -0.36
CA VAL A 21 -1.71 -4.32 -1.65
C VAL A 21 -3.22 -4.44 -1.55
N LEU A 22 -3.93 -3.43 -2.04
CA LEU A 22 -5.38 -3.40 -2.16
C LEU A 22 -5.77 -3.29 -3.63
N ASN A 23 -6.40 -4.34 -4.15
CA ASN A 23 -6.80 -4.45 -5.55
C ASN A 23 -8.15 -5.15 -5.78
N ARG A 24 -9.03 -5.14 -4.77
CA ARG A 24 -10.35 -5.78 -4.92
C ARG A 24 -11.26 -5.04 -5.91
N ARG A 25 -11.05 -3.72 -6.04
CA ARG A 25 -11.83 -2.81 -6.89
C ARG A 25 -11.00 -1.92 -7.80
N ALA A 26 -9.83 -1.46 -7.34
CA ALA A 26 -9.00 -0.48 -8.03
C ALA A 26 -8.92 -0.73 -9.56
N GLU A 27 -8.46 -1.90 -9.97
CA GLU A 27 -8.34 -2.19 -11.41
C GLU A 27 -9.69 -2.33 -12.13
N LYS A 28 -10.73 -2.82 -11.45
CA LYS A 28 -12.09 -2.88 -12.02
C LYS A 28 -12.67 -1.49 -12.26
N GLU A 29 -12.22 -0.51 -11.50
CA GLU A 29 -12.60 0.90 -11.61
C GLU A 29 -11.61 1.70 -12.47
N GLY A 30 -10.66 1.04 -13.14
CA GLY A 30 -9.74 1.66 -14.10
C GLY A 30 -8.55 2.38 -13.47
N VAL A 31 -8.26 2.15 -12.19
CA VAL A 31 -7.09 2.72 -11.50
C VAL A 31 -6.12 1.63 -11.06
N ARG A 32 -4.85 1.97 -10.90
CA ARG A 32 -3.81 1.01 -10.49
C ARG A 32 -4.07 0.47 -9.08
N PRO A 33 -3.59 -0.74 -8.74
CA PRO A 33 -3.64 -1.27 -7.38
C PRO A 33 -3.03 -0.29 -6.37
N VAL A 34 -3.60 -0.24 -5.17
CA VAL A 34 -3.04 0.58 -4.08
C VAL A 34 -1.95 -0.20 -3.35
N VAL A 35 -0.81 0.44 -3.12
CA VAL A 35 0.25 -0.11 -2.25
C VAL A 35 0.30 0.72 -0.97
N PHE A 36 0.06 0.06 0.15
CA PHE A 36 0.17 0.65 1.48
C PHE A 36 1.47 0.20 2.16
N PRO A 37 2.45 1.10 2.36
CA PRO A 37 3.71 0.76 3.01
C PRO A 37 3.51 0.67 4.52
N HIS A 38 3.19 -0.52 5.02
CA HIS A 38 2.87 -0.74 6.43
C HIS A 38 4.06 -0.39 7.33
N TRP A 39 5.29 -0.66 6.88
CA TRP A 39 6.50 -0.31 7.62
C TRP A 39 6.63 1.20 7.86
N PHE A 40 6.42 2.02 6.82
CA PHE A 40 6.50 3.47 6.93
C PHE A 40 5.49 4.03 7.94
N HIS A 41 4.29 3.46 7.97
CA HIS A 41 3.24 3.85 8.91
C HIS A 41 3.55 3.35 10.33
N ARG A 42 4.11 2.14 10.47
CA ARG A 42 4.48 1.54 11.77
C ARG A 42 5.55 2.33 12.52
N ILE A 43 6.47 2.99 11.82
CA ILE A 43 7.49 3.84 12.45
C ILE A 43 6.84 5.01 13.22
N ARG A 44 5.64 5.45 12.82
CA ARG A 44 4.96 6.63 13.36
C ARG A 44 3.76 6.29 14.23
N PHE A 45 3.07 5.19 13.94
CA PHE A 45 1.80 4.84 14.57
C PHE A 45 1.81 3.41 15.11
N ARG A 46 1.12 3.23 16.24
CA ARG A 46 0.91 1.91 16.85
C ARG A 46 -0.19 1.15 16.11
N CYS A 47 -0.15 -0.18 16.17
CA CYS A 47 -1.12 -1.07 15.52
C CYS A 47 -2.58 -0.71 15.84
N LYS A 48 -2.86 -0.27 17.08
CA LYS A 48 -4.21 0.09 17.53
C LYS A 48 -4.85 1.23 16.72
N VAL A 49 -4.04 2.17 16.22
CA VAL A 49 -4.52 3.33 15.47
C VAL A 49 -5.20 2.84 14.21
N CYS A 50 -4.52 2.01 13.42
CA CYS A 50 -5.08 1.50 12.19
C CYS A 50 -6.16 0.43 12.43
N HIS A 51 -5.88 -0.56 13.28
CA HIS A 51 -6.69 -1.77 13.33
C HIS A 51 -7.86 -1.75 14.31
N SER A 52 -7.82 -0.87 15.31
CA SER A 52 -8.90 -0.70 16.28
C SER A 52 -9.61 0.63 16.10
N GLU A 53 -8.87 1.74 16.04
CA GLU A 53 -9.45 3.09 15.99
C GLU A 53 -10.00 3.40 14.58
N LEU A 54 -9.23 3.11 13.52
CA LEU A 54 -9.65 3.31 12.12
C LEU A 54 -10.46 2.11 11.55
N GLY A 55 -10.52 0.99 12.26
CA GLY A 55 -11.33 -0.18 11.88
C GLY A 55 -10.77 -1.03 10.73
N PHE A 56 -9.47 -0.94 10.41
CA PHE A 56 -8.85 -1.87 9.46
C PHE A 56 -8.78 -3.27 10.07
N GLN A 57 -9.43 -4.24 9.44
CA GLN A 57 -9.33 -5.64 9.82
C GLN A 57 -7.90 -6.13 9.58
N MET A 58 -7.42 -7.03 10.44
CA MET A 58 -6.10 -7.68 10.32
C MET A 58 -6.08 -8.74 9.19
N ARG A 59 -6.58 -8.38 8.01
CA ARG A 59 -6.66 -9.24 6.82
C ARG A 59 -6.70 -8.37 5.55
N ALA A 60 -5.76 -8.57 4.64
CA ALA A 60 -5.70 -7.82 3.40
C ALA A 60 -6.99 -7.99 2.57
N GLY A 61 -7.53 -6.89 2.04
CA GLY A 61 -8.75 -6.90 1.22
C GLY A 61 -10.06 -7.21 1.98
N ALA A 62 -10.03 -7.29 3.31
CA ALA A 62 -11.22 -7.54 4.12
C ALA A 62 -12.08 -6.29 4.33
N ASN A 63 -11.46 -5.12 4.42
CA ASN A 63 -12.18 -3.85 4.39
C ASN A 63 -12.51 -3.46 2.96
N ASP A 64 -13.65 -2.81 2.83
CA ASP A 64 -14.06 -2.18 1.60
C ASP A 64 -13.79 -0.68 1.70
N VAL A 65 -12.68 -0.23 1.12
CA VAL A 65 -12.21 1.15 1.26
C VAL A 65 -12.56 1.90 -0.03
N MET A 66 -13.54 2.78 0.04
CA MET A 66 -13.96 3.61 -1.09
C MET A 66 -13.30 4.99 -1.03
N MET A 67 -13.08 5.61 -2.18
CA MET A 67 -12.66 7.02 -2.21
C MET A 67 -13.69 7.96 -1.58
N ALA A 68 -14.99 7.65 -1.67
CA ALA A 68 -16.03 8.41 -0.97
C ALA A 68 -15.82 8.39 0.55
N ASP A 69 -15.52 7.22 1.13
CA ASP A 69 -15.22 7.09 2.56
C ASP A 69 -13.94 7.84 2.94
N ILE A 70 -12.92 7.84 2.07
CA ILE A 70 -11.67 8.58 2.28
C ILE A 70 -11.94 10.10 2.28
N ILE A 71 -12.76 10.60 1.36
CA ILE A 71 -13.17 12.01 1.31
C ILE A 71 -13.96 12.40 2.56
N ASP A 72 -14.81 11.50 3.06
CA ASP A 72 -15.54 11.66 4.32
C ASP A 72 -14.66 11.50 5.57
N GLY A 73 -13.34 11.38 5.40
CA GLY A 73 -12.38 11.33 6.48
C GLY A 73 -12.24 9.96 7.14
N LYS A 74 -12.70 8.87 6.53
CA LYS A 74 -12.53 7.50 7.05
C LYS A 74 -11.27 6.85 6.46
N PHE A 75 -10.82 5.75 7.07
CA PHE A 75 -9.67 4.97 6.61
C PHE A 75 -8.44 5.86 6.36
N CYS A 76 -7.95 5.90 5.12
CA CYS A 76 -6.82 6.74 4.70
C CYS A 76 -7.08 8.23 4.96
N GLY A 77 -8.34 8.67 4.81
CA GLY A 77 -8.77 10.06 4.94
C GLY A 77 -8.69 10.63 6.36
N MET A 78 -8.59 9.77 7.39
CA MET A 78 -8.34 10.25 8.76
C MET A 78 -7.01 10.99 8.87
N CYS A 79 -6.02 10.63 8.03
CA CYS A 79 -4.67 11.21 8.03
C CYS A 79 -4.33 11.92 6.70
N HIS A 80 -4.73 11.37 5.55
CA HIS A 80 -4.50 11.94 4.22
C HIS A 80 -5.51 13.03 3.89
N ASN A 81 -5.48 14.12 4.67
CA ASN A 81 -6.47 15.19 4.73
C ASN A 81 -5.86 16.61 4.68
N ASP A 82 -4.66 16.74 4.12
CA ASP A 82 -3.91 18.00 3.99
C ASP A 82 -3.53 18.66 5.33
N ARG A 83 -3.67 17.96 6.45
CA ARG A 83 -3.27 18.43 7.78
C ARG A 83 -2.23 17.52 8.42
N ILE A 84 -2.51 16.21 8.45
CA ILE A 84 -1.62 15.22 9.07
C ILE A 84 -0.65 14.65 8.03
N ALA A 85 -1.17 14.33 6.85
CA ALA A 85 -0.42 13.91 5.69
C ALA A 85 -0.96 14.62 4.44
N TRP A 86 -0.29 14.42 3.31
CA TRP A 86 -0.75 14.91 2.01
C TRP A 86 -2.17 14.41 1.71
N GLY A 87 -2.98 15.25 1.06
CA GLY A 87 -4.38 14.96 0.76
C GLY A 87 -4.61 13.86 -0.27
N ALA A 88 -5.73 13.16 -0.12
CA ALA A 88 -6.12 12.00 -0.94
C ALA A 88 -6.31 12.30 -2.45
N ALA A 89 -6.27 13.56 -2.87
CA ALA A 89 -6.30 13.95 -4.29
C ALA A 89 -5.03 13.54 -5.07
N ASN A 90 -3.94 13.21 -4.38
CA ASN A 90 -2.69 12.74 -5.01
C ASN A 90 -2.78 11.25 -5.38
N CYS A 91 -3.61 10.93 -6.38
CA CYS A 91 -3.98 9.55 -6.75
C CYS A 91 -2.78 8.60 -6.90
N ASP A 92 -1.72 9.05 -7.59
CA ASP A 92 -0.56 8.22 -7.92
C ASP A 92 0.29 7.81 -6.71
N LEU A 93 0.16 8.51 -5.58
CA LEU A 93 0.87 8.17 -4.34
C LEU A 93 0.27 6.94 -3.67
N CYS A 94 -1.05 6.74 -3.77
CA CYS A 94 -1.73 5.53 -3.30
C CYS A 94 -1.73 4.44 -4.37
N HIS A 95 -2.20 4.79 -5.57
CA HIS A 95 -2.40 3.88 -6.71
C HIS A 95 -1.07 3.62 -7.43
N SER A 96 -0.08 3.13 -6.71
CA SER A 96 1.29 2.96 -7.20
C SER A 96 1.62 1.53 -7.65
N GLY A 97 0.71 0.58 -7.44
CA GLY A 97 0.91 -0.83 -7.76
C GLY A 97 0.99 -1.11 -9.26
N LYS A 98 1.71 -2.18 -9.61
CA LYS A 98 1.75 -2.69 -10.98
C LYS A 98 0.39 -3.32 -11.33
N PRO A 99 -0.12 -3.15 -12.56
CA PRO A 99 -1.33 -3.84 -12.99
C PRO A 99 -1.24 -5.36 -12.77
N GLY A 100 -2.34 -5.97 -12.36
CA GLY A 100 -2.49 -7.40 -12.08
C GLY A 100 -2.00 -7.84 -10.70
N LEU A 101 -1.51 -6.93 -9.85
CA LEU A 101 -1.01 -7.29 -8.52
C LEU A 101 -2.19 -7.64 -7.58
N PRO A 102 -2.32 -8.89 -7.09
CA PRO A 102 -3.46 -9.27 -6.27
C PRO A 102 -3.42 -8.59 -4.89
N SER A 103 -4.59 -8.50 -4.24
CA SER A 103 -4.64 -8.02 -2.86
C SER A 103 -3.90 -9.00 -1.96
N GLY A 104 -3.07 -8.49 -1.04
CA GLY A 104 -2.25 -9.34 -0.20
C GLY A 104 -1.23 -8.56 0.62
N ILE A 105 -0.50 -9.27 1.46
CA ILE A 105 0.65 -8.73 2.20
C ILE A 105 1.92 -9.21 1.49
N TYR A 106 2.87 -8.33 1.25
CA TYR A 106 4.12 -8.61 0.55
C TYR A 106 5.30 -8.28 1.46
N GLY A 107 6.37 -9.08 1.39
CA GLY A 107 7.62 -8.83 2.12
C GLY A 107 7.55 -9.06 3.63
N GLY A 108 6.91 -10.12 4.13
CA GLY A 108 6.92 -10.44 5.57
C GLY A 108 8.21 -11.09 6.07
N ASP A 109 8.32 -11.25 7.39
CA ASP A 109 9.35 -12.05 8.09
C ASP A 109 9.28 -13.55 7.75
N SER A 110 8.11 -14.00 7.31
CA SER A 110 7.79 -15.38 6.93
C SER A 110 7.51 -15.56 5.43
N THR A 111 7.42 -14.49 4.64
CA THR A 111 6.96 -14.60 3.24
C THR A 111 7.60 -13.55 2.32
N ALA A 112 8.51 -14.01 1.46
CA ALA A 112 8.95 -13.31 0.25
C ALA A 112 7.91 -13.40 -0.90
N GLY A 113 6.64 -13.65 -0.57
CA GLY A 113 5.53 -13.88 -1.51
C GLY A 113 4.21 -13.39 -0.92
N PRO A 114 3.09 -13.43 -1.67
CA PRO A 114 1.81 -12.86 -1.24
C PRO A 114 1.31 -13.63 -0.02
N GLY A 115 1.56 -13.06 1.16
CA GLY A 115 1.24 -13.62 2.46
C GLY A 115 -0.21 -14.07 2.49
N ARG A 116 -0.41 -15.38 2.64
CA ARG A 116 -1.72 -15.97 2.84
C ARG A 116 -2.10 -15.74 4.31
N TRP A 117 -3.11 -14.90 4.54
CA TRP A 117 -3.81 -14.73 5.81
C TRP A 117 -5.31 -14.85 5.56
#